data_AF-A0A0D6M2Y1-F1
#
_entry.id   AF-A0A0D6M2Y1-F1
#
_cell.length_a   1.000
_cell.length_b   1.000
_cell.length_c   1.000
_cell.angle_alpha   90.00
_cell.angle_beta   90.00
_cell.angle_gamma   90.00
#
_symmetry.space_group_name_H-M   'P 1'
#
loop_
_entity.id
_entity.type
_entity.pdbx_description
1 polymer ?
#
loop_
_entity_poly.entity_id
_entity_poly.type
_entity_poly.pdbx_seq_one_letter_code
_entity_poly.pdbx_strand_id
1 'polypeptide(L)' 'MGWAATNELGCSIVKCTSYNVYVGVCRYRPKGNIVNSNVYQVGTPCSMNPGGATGCDADGLWYKP' A
#
# COMPACT_ATOMS: atom_id res chain seq x y z
N MET A 1 -5.20 0.41 -3.73
CA MET A 1 -3.76 0.11 -3.71
C MET A 1 -3.08 1.29 -4.40
N GLY A 2 -2.09 1.94 -3.78
CA GLY A 2 -1.50 3.19 -4.29
C GLY A 2 -1.48 4.34 -3.29
N TRP A 3 -2.01 4.14 -2.08
CA TRP A 3 -1.86 5.09 -1.00
C TRP A 3 -0.40 5.11 -0.53
N ALA A 4 0.32 6.20 -0.74
CA ALA A 4 1.79 6.24 -0.59
C ALA A 4 2.27 5.91 0.83
N ALA A 5 1.46 6.22 1.85
CA ALA A 5 1.80 5.93 3.23
C ALA A 5 1.55 4.46 3.63
N THR A 6 0.89 3.65 2.80
CA THR A 6 0.65 2.23 3.06
C THR A 6 1.86 1.41 2.59
N ASN A 7 2.53 0.71 3.52
CA ASN A 7 3.74 -0.07 3.25
C ASN A 7 3.67 -1.53 3.77
N GLU A 8 2.55 -1.93 4.37
CA GLU A 8 2.29 -3.30 4.82
C GLU A 8 1.04 -3.84 4.13
N LEU A 9 1.12 -5.11 3.71
CA LEU A 9 0.08 -5.82 2.97
C LEU A 9 -0.02 -7.26 3.50
N GLY A 10 -1.25 -7.73 3.69
CA GLY A 10 -1.53 -9.15 3.88
C GLY A 10 -2.77 -9.56 3.10
N CYS A 11 -2.70 -10.65 2.35
CA CYS A 11 -3.81 -11.14 1.54
C CYS A 11 -4.16 -12.60 1.87
N SER A 12 -5.42 -12.97 1.64
CA SER A 12 -5.91 -14.33 1.74
C SER A 12 -6.93 -14.60 0.64
N ILE A 13 -6.99 -15.85 0.20
CA ILE A 13 -8.01 -16.35 -0.74
C ILE A 13 -8.72 -17.51 -0.05
N VAL A 14 -10.05 -17.42 0.05
CA VAL A 14 -10.86 -18.43 0.76
C VAL A 14 -12.00 -18.89 -0.15
N LYS A 15 -12.30 -20.19 -0.15
CA LYS A 15 -13.51 -20.73 -0.79
C LYS A 15 -14.71 -20.56 0.14
N CYS A 16 -15.63 -19.67 -0.21
CA CYS A 16 -16.91 -19.52 0.48
C CYS A 16 -17.89 -20.59 -0.02
N THR A 17 -18.21 -21.56 0.84
CA THR A 17 -19.01 -22.73 0.48
C THR A 17 -20.49 -22.42 0.23
N SER A 18 -21.05 -21.39 0.87
CA SER A 18 -22.46 -21.01 0.71
C SER A 18 -22.87 -20.63 -0.71
N TYR A 19 -21.93 -20.09 -1.51
CA TYR A 19 -22.16 -19.69 -2.89
C TYR A 19 -21.20 -20.35 -3.89
N ASN A 20 -20.36 -21.28 -3.41
CA ASN A 20 -19.30 -21.94 -4.19
C ASN A 20 -18.39 -20.96 -4.96
N VAL A 21 -17.99 -19.86 -4.30
CA VAL A 21 -17.12 -18.81 -4.86
C VAL A 21 -15.79 -18.73 -4.11
N TYR A 22 -14.73 -18.30 -4.79
CA TYR A 22 -13.48 -17.90 -4.15
C TYR A 22 -13.50 -16.39 -3.89
N VAL A 23 -13.16 -15.99 -2.67
CA VAL A 23 -13.08 -14.58 -2.25
C VAL A 23 -11.64 -14.26 -1.89
N GLY A 24 -11.07 -13.29 -2.58
CA GLY A 24 -9.77 -12.70 -2.24
C GLY A 24 -9.95 -11.44 -1.40
N VAL A 25 -9.22 -11.34 -0.28
CA VAL A 25 -9.22 -10.17 0.58
C VAL A 25 -7.79 -9.77 0.88
N CYS A 26 -7.48 -8.47 0.73
CA CYS A 26 -6.23 -7.88 1.17
C CYS A 26 -6.50 -6.81 2.22
N ARG A 27 -5.63 -6.77 3.24
CA ARG A 27 -5.56 -5.70 4.23
C ARG A 27 -4.27 -4.92 4.04
N TYR A 28 -4.38 -3.62 4.29
CA TYR A 28 -3.37 -2.61 4.02
C TYR A 28 -3.11 -1.79 5.28
N ARG A 29 -1.85 -1.61 5.65
CA ARG A 29 -1.44 -0.80 6.80
C ARG A 29 -0.22 0.08 6.46
N PRO A 30 -0.12 1.31 7.01
CA PRO A 30 -1.19 2.15 7.56
C PRO A 30 -2.43 2.25 6.66
N LYS A 31 -3.60 2.52 7.27
CA LYS A 31 -4.86 2.64 6.50
C LYS A 31 -4.78 3.85 5.56
N GLY A 32 -5.26 3.66 4.34
CA GLY A 32 -5.43 4.74 3.36
C GLY A 32 -6.89 5.15 3.17
N ASN A 33 -7.19 5.70 2.00
CA ASN A 33 -8.51 6.12 1.55
C ASN A 33 -9.20 7.08 2.54
N ILE A 34 -8.42 8.01 3.08
CA ILE A 34 -8.92 9.04 3.98
C ILE A 34 -9.56 10.14 3.12
N VAL A 35 -10.84 10.41 3.34
CA VAL A 35 -11.59 11.44 2.62
C VAL A 35 -10.90 12.79 2.77
N ASN A 36 -10.86 13.57 1.69
CA ASN A 36 -10.19 14.88 1.61
C ASN A 36 -8.68 14.83 1.87
N SER A 37 -8.04 13.68 1.73
CA SER A 37 -6.57 13.55 1.77
C SER A 37 -6.04 13.09 0.41
N ASN A 38 -4.82 13.54 0.07
CA ASN A 38 -4.16 13.08 -1.14
C ASN A 38 -3.73 11.62 -1.00
N VAL A 39 -3.92 10.84 -2.08
CA VAL A 39 -3.48 9.43 -2.14
C VAL A 39 -1.95 9.33 -2.05
N TYR A 40 -1.25 10.29 -2.65
CA TYR A 40 0.20 10.48 -2.60
C TYR A 40 0.50 11.98 -2.78
N GLN A 41 1.68 12.43 -2.35
CA GLN A 41 2.12 13.78 -2.64
C GLN A 41 2.67 13.85 -4.06
N VAL A 42 2.26 14.85 -4.83
CA VAL A 42 2.73 15.04 -6.20
C VAL A 42 4.14 15.64 -6.17
N GLY A 43 5.06 15.07 -6.95
CA GLY A 43 6.44 15.53 -7.08
C GLY A 43 7.33 14.53 -7.79
N THR A 44 8.61 14.85 -7.91
CA THR A 44 9.62 13.92 -8.45
C THR A 44 9.74 12.71 -7.52
N PRO A 45 9.78 11.46 -8.05
CA PRO A 45 10.02 10.29 -7.23
C PRO A 45 11.24 10.46 -6.33
N CYS A 46 11.11 10.00 -5.09
CA CYS A 46 12.17 10.03 -4.09
C CYS A 46 12.72 11.42 -3.71
N SER A 47 11.96 12.48 -3.97
CA SER A 47 12.28 13.83 -3.48
C SER A 47 11.80 14.10 -2.04
N MET A 48 10.91 13.27 -1.50
CA MET A 48 10.36 13.40 -0.15
C MET A 48 10.39 12.04 0.57
N ASN A 49 11.33 11.87 1.51
CA ASN A 49 11.42 10.65 2.30
C ASN A 49 10.24 10.58 3.30
N PRO A 50 9.49 9.45 3.36
CA PRO A 50 8.30 9.31 4.21
C PRO A 50 8.62 9.21 5.71
N GLY A 51 9.90 9.24 6.09
CA GLY A 51 10.37 9.01 7.45
C GLY A 51 10.60 7.52 7.71
N GLY A 52 11.80 7.18 8.16
CA GLY A 52 12.17 5.80 8.50
C GLY A 52 12.56 4.90 7.32
N ALA A 53 12.43 5.37 6.07
CA ALA A 53 13.00 4.70 4.90
C ALA A 53 14.52 4.92 4.84
N THR A 54 15.28 3.89 4.49
CA THR A 54 16.75 3.92 4.41
C THR A 54 17.27 4.07 2.99
N GLY A 55 16.42 3.90 1.98
CA GLY A 55 16.80 4.02 0.58
C GLY A 55 15.60 4.16 -0.34
N CYS A 56 15.86 4.60 -1.56
CA CYS A 56 14.92 4.60 -2.67
C CYS A 56 15.51 3.75 -3.80
N ASP A 57 14.69 2.93 -4.43
CA ASP A 57 15.08 2.08 -5.55
C ASP A 57 14.93 2.78 -6.91
N ALA A 58 15.33 2.08 -7.98
CA ALA A 58 15.25 2.58 -9.35
C ALA A 58 13.80 2.76 -9.85
N ASP A 59 12.83 2.14 -9.18
CA ASP A 59 11.41 2.25 -9.50
C ASP A 59 10.75 3.47 -8.81
N GLY A 60 11.51 4.23 -8.02
CA GLY A 60 11.04 5.41 -7.32
C GLY A 60 10.28 5.08 -6.03
N LEU A 61 10.51 3.90 -5.43
CA LEU A 61 9.88 3.46 -4.20
C LEU A 61 10.84 3.53 -3.03
N TRP A 62 10.33 4.04 -1.91
CA TRP A 62 11.04 4.06 -0.64
C TRP A 62 10.98 2.68 0.02
N TYR A 63 12.11 2.22 0.56
CA TYR A 63 12.19 0.96 1.29
C TYR A 63 12.98 1.09 2.59
N LYS A 64 12.75 0.12 3.47
CA LYS A 64 13.48 -0.12 4.72
C LYS A 64 13.74 -1.62 4.82
N PRO A 65 15.01 -2.07 4.90
CA PRO A 65 15.37 -3.47 5.12
C PRO A 65 14.75 -4.05 6.38
#